data_AF-A0A399DQN1-F1
#
_entry.id   AF-A0A399DQN1-F1
#
_cell.length_a   1.000
_cell.length_b   1.000
_cell.length_c   1.000
_cell.angle_alpha   90.00
_cell.angle_beta   90.00
_cell.angle_gamma   90.00
#
_symmetry.space_group_name_H-M   'P 1'
#
loop_
_entity.id
_entity.type
_entity.pdbx_description
1 polymer ?
#
loop_
_entity_poly.entity_id
_entity_poly.type
_entity_poly.pdbx_seq_one_letter_code
_entity_poly.pdbx_strand_id
1 'polypeptide(L)'
;MRPNPLNVQFWLWGQDVLAGHLEAFGFRRYPNASGKGSSLYRKGTVGLHSSTAWLGVSQGVLVYKRPVEGFFLLEDDQSMPLLPEQARPVDRAWGLEVLRSFVLGYEAWILRYAGPAYRRMLIENLPPMLRRDRASWERWVLPGDAG
;
A
#
# COMPACT_ATOMS: atom_id res chain seq x y z
N MET A 1 -15.23 13.51 2.79
CA MET A 1 -14.51 12.39 2.16
C MET A 1 -14.82 11.12 2.94
N ARG A 2 -15.06 10.00 2.24
CA ARG A 2 -15.25 8.70 2.88
C ARG A 2 -13.92 8.22 3.49
N PRO A 3 -13.91 7.55 4.66
CA PRO A 3 -12.69 7.00 5.22
C PRO A 3 -11.94 6.08 4.24
N ASN A 4 -10.61 6.16 4.26
CA ASN A 4 -9.77 5.45 3.31
C ASN A 4 -8.66 4.64 4.00
N PRO A 5 -8.76 3.30 4.05
CA PRO A 5 -7.81 2.48 4.79
C PRO A 5 -6.38 2.58 4.23
N LEU A 6 -6.23 2.88 2.94
CA LEU A 6 -4.93 3.01 2.31
C LEU A 6 -4.15 4.24 2.77
N ASN A 7 -4.80 5.26 3.33
CA ASN A 7 -4.08 6.40 3.91
C ASN A 7 -3.24 5.97 5.13
N VAL A 8 -3.79 5.09 5.97
CA VAL A 8 -3.07 4.47 7.09
C VAL A 8 -1.99 3.53 6.55
N GLN A 9 -2.34 2.65 5.60
CA GLN A 9 -1.38 1.67 5.07
C GLN A 9 -0.15 2.32 4.42
N PHE A 10 -0.32 3.39 3.63
CA PHE A 10 0.80 4.12 3.04
C PHE A 10 1.70 4.76 4.10
N TRP A 11 1.13 5.27 5.18
CA TRP A 11 1.92 5.79 6.28
C TRP A 11 2.70 4.68 6.98
N LEU A 12 2.08 3.52 7.23
CA LEU A 12 2.75 2.35 7.81
C LEU A 12 3.90 1.86 6.92
N TRP A 13 3.69 1.73 5.60
CA TRP A 13 4.78 1.41 4.66
C TRP A 13 5.89 2.46 4.69
N GLY A 14 5.56 3.74 4.88
CA GLY A 14 6.56 4.79 5.09
C GLY A 14 7.41 4.56 6.34
N GLN A 15 6.81 4.14 7.46
CA GLN A 15 7.55 3.79 8.68
C GLN A 15 8.39 2.53 8.49
N ASP A 16 7.83 1.54 7.79
CA ASP A 16 8.50 0.28 7.48
C ASP A 16 9.70 0.49 6.54
N VAL A 17 9.65 1.46 5.62
CA VAL A 17 10.80 1.91 4.82
C VAL A 17 11.91 2.46 5.72
N LEU A 18 11.56 3.35 6.66
CA LEU A 18 12.54 3.95 7.55
C LEU A 18 13.23 2.91 8.45
N ALA A 19 12.53 1.84 8.80
CA ALA A 19 13.05 0.73 9.57
C ALA A 19 13.73 -0.37 8.72
N GLY A 20 13.78 -0.23 7.39
CA GLY A 20 14.36 -1.24 6.49
C GLY A 20 13.52 -2.52 6.30
N HIS A 21 12.26 -2.52 6.77
CA HIS A 21 11.41 -3.71 6.77
C HIS A 21 10.89 -4.10 5.37
N LEU A 22 10.67 -3.14 4.45
CA LEU A 22 10.30 -3.48 3.08
C LEU A 22 11.40 -4.28 2.38
N GLU A 23 12.66 -3.87 2.53
CA GLU A 23 13.80 -4.57 1.94
C GLU A 23 14.00 -5.94 2.60
N ALA A 24 13.85 -6.03 3.92
CA ALA A 24 13.85 -7.31 4.64
C ALA A 24 12.71 -8.25 4.20
N PHE A 25 11.55 -7.73 3.79
CA PHE A 25 10.47 -8.51 3.18
C PHE A 25 10.78 -8.98 1.75
N GLY A 26 11.86 -8.49 1.15
CA GLY A 26 12.32 -8.85 -0.19
C GLY A 26 11.95 -7.85 -1.29
N PHE A 27 11.53 -6.62 -0.94
CA PHE A 27 11.47 -5.55 -1.92
C PHE A 27 12.87 -5.11 -2.33
N ARG A 28 13.07 -4.88 -3.62
CA ARG A 28 14.24 -4.18 -4.14
C ARG A 28 13.93 -2.71 -4.24
N ARG A 29 14.81 -1.88 -3.70
CA ARG A 29 14.72 -0.42 -3.77
C ARG A 29 15.38 0.09 -5.05
N TYR A 30 14.67 0.95 -5.77
CA TYR A 30 15.13 1.67 -6.95
C TYR A 30 15.07 3.17 -6.65
N PRO A 31 16.21 3.78 -6.31
CA PRO A 31 16.27 5.21 -6.02
C PRO A 31 15.82 6.06 -7.21
N ASN A 32 15.27 7.25 -6.93
CA ASN A 32 15.04 8.24 -7.98
C ASN A 32 16.41 8.66 -8.56
N ALA A 33 16.52 8.75 -9.89
CA ALA A 33 17.75 9.10 -10.60
C ALA A 33 18.37 10.44 -10.15
N SER A 34 17.54 11.40 -9.71
CA SER A 34 18.00 12.69 -9.19
C SER A 34 18.49 12.66 -7.73
N GLY A 35 18.35 11.51 -7.05
CA GLY A 35 18.54 11.37 -5.60
C GLY A 35 17.52 12.11 -4.74
N LYS A 36 16.63 12.89 -5.35
CA LYS A 36 15.58 13.69 -4.70
C LYS A 36 14.22 13.03 -4.91
N GLY A 37 13.42 12.96 -3.85
CA GLY A 37 12.09 12.36 -3.87
C GLY A 37 12.05 10.89 -3.42
N SER A 38 10.87 10.28 -3.48
CA SER A 38 10.65 8.93 -3.00
C SER A 38 11.23 7.87 -3.93
N SER A 39 11.76 6.80 -3.36
CA SER A 39 12.22 5.62 -4.12
C SER A 39 11.04 4.75 -4.56
N LEU A 40 11.24 4.00 -5.63
CA LEU A 40 10.36 2.93 -6.07
C LEU A 40 10.79 1.62 -5.38
N TYR A 41 9.84 0.80 -4.94
CA TYR A 41 10.12 -0.51 -4.36
C TYR A 41 9.38 -1.57 -5.17
N ARG A 42 10.06 -2.65 -5.60
CA ARG A 42 9.42 -3.76 -6.34
C ARG A 42 9.72 -5.13 -5.72
N LYS A 43 8.72 -6.00 -5.68
CA LYS A 43 8.80 -7.42 -5.28
C LYS A 43 7.84 -8.25 -6.12
N GLY A 44 8.37 -9.02 -7.07
CA GLY A 44 7.55 -9.78 -8.01
C GLY A 44 6.60 -8.86 -8.77
N THR A 45 5.30 -9.15 -8.74
CA THR A 45 4.24 -8.35 -9.37
C THR A 45 3.74 -7.18 -8.51
N VAL A 46 4.34 -6.94 -7.34
CA VAL A 46 3.98 -5.85 -6.44
C VAL A 46 4.97 -4.72 -6.57
N GLY A 47 4.48 -3.49 -6.58
CA GLY A 47 5.33 -2.36 -6.35
C GLY A 47 4.69 -1.22 -5.58
N LEU A 48 5.55 -0.45 -4.93
CA LEU A 48 5.22 0.61 -4.01
C LEU A 48 6.03 1.86 -4.33
N HIS A 49 5.38 2.99 -4.20
CA HIS A 49 5.94 4.33 -4.25
C HIS A 49 5.14 5.22 -3.29
N SER A 50 5.66 6.36 -2.86
CA SER A 50 4.93 7.23 -1.92
C SER A 50 3.58 7.74 -2.44
N SER A 51 3.37 7.72 -3.75
CA SER A 51 2.12 8.15 -4.39
C SER A 51 1.31 7.02 -5.05
N THR A 52 1.86 5.81 -5.17
CA THR A 52 1.21 4.68 -5.85
C THR A 52 1.54 3.35 -5.21
N ALA A 53 0.57 2.44 -5.24
CA ALA A 53 0.78 1.02 -4.99
C ALA A 53 0.17 0.25 -6.14
N TRP A 54 0.84 -0.80 -6.62
CA TRP A 54 0.30 -1.62 -7.70
C TRP A 54 0.56 -3.10 -7.48
N LEU A 55 -0.30 -3.91 -8.09
CA LEU A 55 -0.31 -5.36 -8.00
C LEU A 55 -0.70 -5.93 -9.37
N GLY A 56 0.14 -6.81 -9.92
CA GLY A 56 -0.21 -7.60 -11.09
C GLY A 56 -1.32 -8.60 -10.75
N VAL A 57 -2.34 -8.63 -11.60
CA VAL A 57 -3.54 -9.48 -11.54
C VAL A 57 -3.76 -10.13 -12.91
N SER A 58 -4.67 -11.11 -13.01
CA SER A 58 -4.92 -11.82 -14.27
C SER A 58 -5.31 -10.91 -15.44
N GLN A 59 -5.94 -9.77 -15.17
CA GLN A 59 -6.42 -8.82 -16.18
C GLN A 59 -5.42 -7.70 -16.51
N GLY A 60 -4.22 -7.70 -15.90
CA GLY A 60 -3.22 -6.64 -16.06
C GLY A 60 -2.64 -6.18 -14.72
N VAL A 61 -2.57 -4.88 -14.49
CA VAL A 61 -1.99 -4.29 -13.27
C VAL A 61 -3.00 -3.38 -12.60
N LEU A 62 -3.41 -3.75 -11.39
CA LEU A 62 -4.20 -2.89 -10.53
C LEU A 62 -3.29 -1.81 -9.92
N VAL A 63 -3.65 -0.55 -10.06
CA VAL A 63 -2.93 0.59 -9.51
C VAL A 63 -3.84 1.40 -8.60
N TYR A 64 -3.38 1.67 -7.38
CA TYR A 64 -3.95 2.70 -6.52
C TYR A 64 -3.12 3.97 -6.61
N LYS A 65 -3.76 5.12 -6.89
CA LYS A 65 -3.13 6.44 -6.97
C LYS A 65 -3.58 7.30 -5.79
N ARG A 66 -2.67 7.51 -4.84
CA ARG A 66 -2.96 8.20 -3.57
C ARG A 66 -3.48 9.64 -3.73
N PRO A 67 -2.91 10.52 -4.59
CA PRO A 67 -3.38 11.90 -4.72
C PRO A 67 -4.85 12.06 -5.11
N VAL A 68 -5.39 11.12 -5.89
CA VAL A 68 -6.80 11.12 -6.33
C VAL A 68 -7.63 10.06 -5.60
N GLU A 69 -7.04 9.35 -4.65
CA GLU A 69 -7.63 8.23 -3.90
C GLU A 69 -8.39 7.21 -4.77
N GLY A 70 -7.87 6.95 -5.98
CA GLY A 70 -8.54 6.19 -7.02
C GLY A 70 -7.81 4.91 -7.39
N PHE A 71 -8.56 3.93 -7.91
CA PHE A 71 -8.03 2.71 -8.49
C PHE A 71 -8.17 2.71 -10.01
N PHE A 72 -7.18 2.12 -10.66
CA PHE A 72 -7.09 2.03 -12.11
C PHE A 72 -6.56 0.66 -12.53
N LEU A 73 -6.94 0.23 -13.73
CA LEU A 73 -6.39 -0.96 -14.38
C LEU A 73 -5.54 -0.55 -15.58
N LEU A 74 -4.33 -1.10 -15.65
CA LEU A 74 -3.38 -0.96 -16.75
C LEU A 74 -3.07 -2.32 -17.36
N GLU A 75 -2.54 -2.31 -18.58
CA GLU A 75 -2.05 -3.53 -19.25
C GLU A 75 -0.75 -4.04 -18.62
N ASP A 76 0.17 -3.12 -18.28
CA ASP A 76 1.46 -3.41 -17.64
C ASP A 76 1.86 -2.36 -16.59
N ASP A 77 3.01 -2.54 -15.95
CA ASP A 77 3.54 -1.65 -14.91
C ASP A 77 4.71 -0.75 -15.37
N GLN A 78 4.99 -0.68 -16.68
CA GLN A 78 6.18 0.00 -17.22
C GLN A 78 6.17 1.51 -16.96
N SER A 79 4.98 2.11 -16.93
CA SER A 79 4.83 3.55 -16.67
C SER A 79 4.92 3.92 -15.18
N MET A 80 4.99 2.94 -14.27
CA MET A 80 4.98 3.22 -12.84
C MET A 80 6.22 4.02 -12.38
N PRO A 81 6.05 5.02 -11.49
CA PRO A 81 4.85 5.32 -10.70
C PRO A 81 3.89 6.37 -11.34
N LEU A 82 4.09 6.69 -12.62
CA LEU A 82 3.22 7.62 -13.36
C LEU A 82 1.98 6.88 -13.85
N LEU A 83 0.81 7.51 -13.66
CA LEU A 83 -0.44 6.98 -14.16
C LEU A 83 -0.61 7.45 -15.61
N PRO A 84 -0.66 6.55 -16.60
CA PRO A 84 -0.76 6.93 -18.00
C PRO A 84 -2.19 7.36 -18.34
N GLU A 85 -2.38 8.10 -19.43
CA GLU A 85 -3.70 8.66 -19.81
C GLU A 85 -4.73 7.56 -20.12
N GLN A 86 -4.29 6.43 -20.67
CA GLN A 86 -5.14 5.27 -20.95
C GLN A 86 -5.58 4.48 -19.71
N ALA A 87 -5.21 4.93 -18.50
CA ALA A 87 -5.60 4.27 -17.26
C ALA A 87 -7.11 4.22 -17.08
N ARG A 88 -7.67 3.00 -17.02
CA ARG A 88 -9.12 2.83 -16.87
C ARG A 88 -9.47 2.84 -15.39
N PRO A 89 -10.33 3.76 -14.90
CA PRO A 89 -10.76 3.73 -13.51
C PRO A 89 -11.54 2.45 -13.23
N VAL A 90 -11.38 1.91 -12.03
CA VAL A 90 -12.13 0.74 -11.56
C VAL A 90 -12.83 1.04 -10.25
N ASP A 91 -13.79 0.19 -9.90
CA ASP A 91 -14.51 0.33 -8.64
C ASP A 91 -13.55 0.26 -7.44
N ARG A 92 -13.79 1.15 -6.47
CA ARG A 92 -12.96 1.28 -5.28
C ARG A 92 -13.06 0.07 -4.36
N ALA A 93 -14.25 -0.51 -4.20
CA ALA A 93 -14.42 -1.67 -3.32
C ALA A 93 -13.69 -2.89 -3.91
N TRP A 94 -13.81 -3.09 -5.22
CA TRP A 94 -13.06 -4.12 -5.93
C TRP A 94 -11.54 -3.93 -5.79
N GLY A 95 -11.02 -2.72 -6.05
CA GLY A 95 -9.59 -2.44 -5.92
C GLY A 95 -9.06 -2.64 -4.51
N LEU A 96 -9.83 -2.26 -3.49
CA LEU A 96 -9.49 -2.52 -2.09
C LEU A 96 -9.44 -4.01 -1.79
N GLU A 97 -10.41 -4.79 -2.26
CA GLU A 97 -10.45 -6.23 -1.98
C GLU A 97 -9.29 -6.97 -2.65
N VAL A 98 -8.97 -6.64 -3.90
CA VAL A 98 -7.85 -7.25 -4.62
C VAL A 98 -6.51 -6.92 -3.94
N LEU A 99 -6.29 -5.67 -3.53
CA LEU A 99 -5.06 -5.29 -2.85
C LEU A 99 -4.97 -5.85 -1.42
N ARG A 100 -6.12 -6.15 -0.80
CA ARG A 100 -6.22 -6.64 0.58
C ARG A 100 -5.39 -7.89 0.81
N SER A 101 -5.44 -8.87 -0.09
CA SER A 101 -4.70 -10.13 0.08
C SER A 101 -3.20 -9.92 0.24
N PHE A 102 -2.62 -8.99 -0.55
CA PHE A 102 -1.22 -8.62 -0.39
C PHE A 102 -0.96 -7.93 0.96
N VAL A 103 -1.82 -6.97 1.35
CA VAL A 103 -1.68 -6.23 2.61
C VAL A 103 -1.78 -7.16 3.81
N LEU A 104 -2.73 -8.10 3.83
CA LEU A 104 -2.86 -9.09 4.91
C LEU A 104 -1.60 -9.95 5.05
N GLY A 105 -1.07 -10.44 3.92
CA GLY A 105 0.16 -11.24 3.93
C GLY A 105 1.37 -10.44 4.43
N TYR A 106 1.47 -9.17 4.03
CA TYR A 106 2.52 -8.27 4.47
C TYR A 106 2.42 -7.93 5.97
N GLU A 107 1.23 -7.55 6.45
CA GLU A 107 1.01 -7.23 7.86
C GLU A 107 1.23 -8.45 8.76
N ALA A 108 0.78 -9.64 8.35
CA ALA A 108 1.08 -10.89 9.07
C ALA A 108 2.59 -11.20 9.12
N TRP A 109 3.34 -10.86 8.07
CA TRP A 109 4.79 -10.95 8.10
C TRP A 109 5.41 -9.92 9.04
N ILE A 110 4.99 -8.66 9.00
CA ILE A 110 5.49 -7.60 9.91
C ILE A 110 5.28 -7.99 11.37
N LEU A 111 4.10 -8.50 11.72
CA LEU A 111 3.81 -8.94 13.09
C LEU A 111 4.75 -10.05 13.57
N ARG A 112 5.20 -10.93 12.67
CA ARG A 112 6.19 -11.99 12.98
C ARG A 112 7.63 -11.48 12.99
N TYR A 113 7.96 -10.55 12.09
CA TYR A 113 9.33 -10.06 11.89
C TYR A 113 9.72 -8.98 12.92
N ALA A 114 8.90 -7.95 13.07
CA ALA A 114 9.16 -6.81 13.98
C ALA A 114 8.42 -6.92 15.32
N GLY A 115 7.50 -7.88 15.43
CA GLY A 115 6.70 -8.12 16.63
C GLY A 115 5.43 -7.25 16.71
N PRO A 116 4.44 -7.66 17.52
CA PRO A 116 3.17 -6.94 17.64
C PRO A 116 3.30 -5.57 18.32
N ALA A 117 4.29 -5.40 19.21
CA ALA A 117 4.55 -4.13 19.88
C ALA A 117 4.93 -3.02 18.88
N TYR A 118 5.70 -3.35 17.84
CA TYR A 118 6.08 -2.41 16.79
C TYR A 118 4.85 -1.84 16.08
N ARG A 119 3.96 -2.70 15.58
CA ARG A 119 2.77 -2.22 14.85
C ARG A 119 1.80 -1.49 15.77
N ARG A 120 1.62 -1.95 17.02
CA ARG A 120 0.80 -1.26 18.02
C ARG A 120 1.29 0.17 18.27
N MET A 121 2.59 0.33 18.52
CA MET A 121 3.21 1.64 18.71
C MET A 121 2.94 2.57 17.52
N LEU A 122 3.07 2.08 16.29
CA LEU A 122 2.79 2.89 15.10
C LEU A 122 1.32 3.29 14.99
N ILE A 123 0.38 2.38 15.25
CA ILE A 123 -1.05 2.68 15.23
C ILE A 123 -1.45 3.69 16.32
N GLU A 124 -0.87 3.58 17.51
CA GLU A 124 -1.06 4.54 18.61
C GLU A 124 -0.50 5.93 18.27
N ASN A 125 0.60 5.99 17.53
CA ASN A 125 1.26 7.22 17.12
C ASN A 125 0.84 7.73 15.72
N LEU A 126 -0.34 7.33 15.23
CA LEU A 126 -0.84 7.83 13.94
C LEU A 126 -0.93 9.37 13.93
N PRO A 127 -0.44 10.03 12.86
CA PRO A 127 -0.62 11.45 12.65
C PRO A 127 -2.10 11.85 12.77
N PRO A 128 -2.42 13.02 13.36
CA PRO A 128 -3.81 13.43 13.60
C PRO A 128 -4.73 13.31 12.38
N MET A 129 -4.22 13.66 11.19
CA MET A 129 -4.98 13.58 9.93
C MET A 129 -5.39 12.16 9.51
N LEU A 130 -4.68 11.12 9.98
CA LEU A 130 -4.93 9.71 9.64
C LEU A 130 -5.82 9.00 10.66
N ARG A 131 -6.03 9.58 11.85
CA ARG A 131 -6.80 8.93 12.93
C ARG A 131 -8.24 8.62 12.51
N ARG A 132 -8.84 9.45 11.65
CA ARG A 132 -10.19 9.23 11.10
C ARG A 132 -10.28 7.98 10.20
N ASP A 133 -9.17 7.59 9.59
CA ASP A 133 -9.10 6.46 8.67
C ASP A 133 -8.75 5.16 9.39
N ARG A 134 -8.30 5.23 10.65
CA ARG A 134 -7.91 4.09 11.48
C ARG A 134 -8.98 3.00 11.54
N ALA A 135 -10.21 3.36 11.92
CA ALA A 135 -11.31 2.38 12.03
C ALA A 135 -11.67 1.75 10.68
N SER A 136 -11.40 2.43 9.56
CA SER A 136 -11.56 1.83 8.23
C SER A 136 -10.42 0.87 7.91
N TRP A 137 -9.19 1.20 8.30
CA TRP A 137 -8.03 0.32 8.14
C TRP A 137 -8.16 -0.94 8.97
N GLU A 138 -8.49 -0.82 10.27
CA GLU A 138 -8.68 -1.95 11.17
C GLU A 138 -9.73 -2.93 10.62
N ARG A 139 -10.90 -2.45 10.20
CA ARG A 139 -11.92 -3.32 9.57
C ARG A 139 -11.47 -3.96 8.25
N TRP A 140 -10.55 -3.32 7.54
CA TRP A 140 -10.04 -3.83 6.26
C TRP A 140 -8.94 -4.87 6.47
N VAL A 141 -8.05 -4.72 7.45
CA VAL A 141 -6.93 -5.65 7.68
C VAL A 141 -7.20 -6.70 8.77
N LEU A 142 -8.15 -6.47 9.65
CA LEU A 142 -8.59 -7.51 10.57
C LEU A 142 -9.52 -8.46 9.81
N PRO A 143 -9.44 -9.78 10.05
CA PRO A 143 -10.55 -10.64 9.70
C PRO A 143 -11.77 -10.04 10.38
N GLY A 144 -12.82 -9.74 9.60
CA GLY A 144 -14.13 -9.59 10.22
C GLY A 144 -14.38 -10.89 10.95
N ASP A 145 -14.76 -10.84 12.23
CA ASP A 145 -15.30 -12.00 12.89
C ASP A 145 -16.32 -12.61 11.94
N ALA A 146 -16.05 -13.82 11.47
CA ALA A 146 -17.07 -14.66 10.89
C ALA A 146 -18.00 -14.99 12.06
N GLY A 147 -18.90 -14.05 12.36
CA GLY A 147 -20.09 -14.27 13.17
C GLY A 147 -21.13 -15.02 12.37
#